data_AF-A0A524FTV4-F1
#
_entry.id   AF-A0A524FTV4-F1
#
_cell.length_a   1.000
_cell.length_b   1.000
_cell.length_c   1.000
_cell.angle_alpha   90.00
_cell.angle_beta   90.00
_cell.angle_gamma   90.00
#
_symmetry.space_group_name_H-M   'P 1'
#
loop_
_entity.id
_entity.type
_entity.pdbx_description
1 polymer ?
#
loop_
_entity_poly.entity_id
_entity_poly.type
_entity_poly.pdbx_seq_one_letter_code
_entity_poly.pdbx_strand_id
1 'polypeptide(L)'
;MIFQGLFNILDIYSSEIDLFYSNIDKYFREKLNPFLGEKTLEKSELDKIVGKVLKILKKEFLKLGFNDKEIEEKFLDPYLEIQNKDVGIITNASLLYEKKISPIIYEIFLEKIVDYLVDNTFVNIVLNLKSMGLLPFEFIFELINLKKLFKKSPEKTENLLKYIQIRDKIIKKFRENKDQIESLEELKDPKDKLQLMYLIFRIIDFFHLQKIFDFSHIKAYLKKNIDEWLNTIPLVTLKNPDQYFCGVYLAKHLDVEIDYERVKAFLMNLYEENIDEFEAPVIEATDRLYCYFKTTELLKLWLNDEQISRLMKIEESFFEPQYLKNLETSQLVVILKIYNVIGEFHNLDKQKRKAIIDEIETRVTLEGIKQYRDGFVSSEATYYVLFCNYMKNSLDKLKDYDLLGGVVSRIYRNLEILNFSQDTNYDLVSEIFYSCESLKLLNCIETKQMIIHLAKYLFPNEVLEKISSIENITATTPAKFRHLKVNRITGETIY
;
A
#
# COMPACT_ATOMS: atom_id res chain seq x y z
N MET A 1 0.57 7.33 -2.72
CA MET A 1 1.17 6.39 -1.73
C MET A 1 2.70 6.35 -1.76
N ILE A 2 3.37 5.89 -2.84
CA ILE A 2 4.86 5.81 -2.90
C ILE A 2 5.55 7.17 -2.64
N PHE A 3 4.90 8.28 -2.97
CA PHE A 3 5.43 9.61 -2.71
C PHE A 3 5.12 10.17 -1.32
N GLN A 4 4.21 9.56 -0.55
CA GLN A 4 3.77 10.12 0.75
C GLN A 4 4.94 10.28 1.72
N GLY A 5 5.84 9.30 1.79
CA GLY A 5 7.04 9.40 2.61
C GLY A 5 8.01 10.50 2.13
N LEU A 6 8.08 10.76 0.82
CA LEU A 6 8.87 11.85 0.26
C LEU A 6 8.28 13.20 0.62
N PHE A 7 6.95 13.34 0.54
CA PHE A 7 6.24 14.56 0.93
C PHE A 7 6.40 14.85 2.41
N ASN A 8 6.29 13.83 3.26
CA ASN A 8 6.57 13.96 4.70
C ASN A 8 7.98 14.48 4.95
N ILE A 9 8.98 13.97 4.23
CA ILE A 9 10.37 14.43 4.34
C ILE A 9 10.49 15.90 3.90
N LEU A 10 9.86 16.28 2.80
CA LEU A 10 9.87 17.67 2.31
C LEU A 10 9.17 18.62 3.29
N ASP A 11 8.01 18.25 3.80
CA ASP A 11 7.25 19.02 4.80
C ASP A 11 8.05 19.24 6.08
N ILE A 12 8.81 18.23 6.52
CA ILE A 12 9.66 18.32 7.71
C ILE A 12 10.93 19.15 7.43
N TYR A 13 11.47 19.05 6.22
CA TYR A 13 12.73 19.70 5.86
C TYR A 13 12.56 21.19 5.49
N SER A 14 11.48 21.57 4.83
CA SER A 14 11.25 22.90 4.28
C SER A 14 10.55 23.81 5.30
N SER A 15 11.08 25.01 5.54
CA SER A 15 10.44 25.99 6.44
C SER A 15 9.26 26.69 5.79
N GLU A 16 9.27 26.79 4.45
CA GLU A 16 8.39 27.67 3.68
C GLU A 16 7.33 26.91 2.86
N ILE A 17 7.15 25.62 3.16
CA ILE A 17 6.22 24.75 2.42
C ILE A 17 4.76 25.19 2.59
N ASP A 18 4.39 25.80 3.73
CA ASP A 18 3.06 26.35 3.97
C ASP A 18 2.74 27.55 3.06
N LEU A 19 3.74 28.40 2.77
CA LEU A 19 3.59 29.49 1.80
C LEU A 19 3.38 28.94 0.39
N PHE A 20 4.11 27.88 0.04
CA PHE A 20 3.94 27.18 -1.23
C PHE A 20 2.52 26.62 -1.39
N TYR A 21 1.99 25.92 -0.36
CA TYR A 21 0.61 25.43 -0.39
C TYR A 21 -0.41 26.59 -0.49
N SER A 22 -0.20 27.67 0.25
CA SER A 22 -1.11 28.82 0.24
C SER A 22 -1.20 29.50 -1.13
N ASN A 23 -0.08 29.61 -1.85
CA ASN A 23 -0.05 30.20 -3.19
C ASN A 23 -0.74 29.31 -4.22
N ILE A 24 -0.53 27.99 -4.16
CA ILE A 24 -1.25 27.02 -5.00
C ILE A 24 -2.75 27.11 -4.73
N ASP A 25 -3.14 27.07 -3.45
CA ASP A 25 -4.55 27.08 -3.06
C ASP A 25 -5.25 28.33 -3.56
N LYS A 26 -4.64 29.50 -3.35
CA LYS A 26 -5.16 30.78 -3.82
C LYS A 26 -5.39 30.77 -5.33
N TYR A 27 -4.40 30.30 -6.10
CA TYR A 27 -4.51 30.23 -7.56
C TYR A 27 -5.68 29.37 -8.01
N PHE A 28 -5.82 28.15 -7.49
CA PHE A 28 -6.88 27.25 -7.95
C PHE A 28 -8.25 27.66 -7.43
N ARG A 29 -8.36 28.19 -6.21
CA ARG A 29 -9.61 28.77 -5.70
C ARG A 29 -10.09 29.93 -6.58
N GLU A 30 -9.19 30.82 -7.02
CA GLU A 30 -9.56 31.91 -7.93
C GLU A 30 -10.12 31.38 -9.26
N LYS A 31 -9.54 30.31 -9.82
CA LYS A 31 -10.03 29.67 -11.07
C LYS A 31 -11.36 28.93 -10.89
N LEU A 32 -11.58 28.36 -9.71
CA LEU A 32 -12.76 27.57 -9.40
C LEU A 32 -13.87 28.36 -8.71
N ASN A 33 -13.64 29.62 -8.33
CA ASN A 33 -14.58 30.47 -7.61
C ASN A 33 -16.03 30.45 -8.17
N PRO A 34 -16.25 30.45 -9.51
CA PRO A 34 -17.61 30.36 -10.06
C PRO A 34 -18.38 29.07 -9.71
N PHE A 35 -17.68 28.04 -9.22
CA PHE A 35 -18.23 26.72 -8.87
C PHE A 35 -18.18 26.44 -7.38
N LEU A 36 -17.40 27.22 -6.61
CA LEU A 36 -17.27 27.08 -5.15
C LEU A 36 -18.43 27.81 -4.49
N GLY A 37 -19.54 27.12 -4.32
CA GLY A 37 -20.69 27.58 -3.54
C GLY A 37 -20.81 26.85 -2.20
N GLU A 38 -21.36 27.55 -1.20
CA GLU A 38 -21.62 27.00 0.13
C GLU A 38 -23.00 26.32 0.26
N LYS A 39 -23.82 26.38 -0.81
CA LYS A 39 -25.13 25.74 -0.85
C LYS A 39 -24.98 24.23 -0.59
N THR A 40 -25.86 23.69 0.24
CA THR A 40 -25.95 22.24 0.46
C THR A 40 -26.36 21.52 -0.83
N LEU A 41 -25.66 20.44 -1.16
CA LEU A 41 -25.82 19.67 -2.39
C LEU A 41 -26.07 18.20 -2.10
N GLU A 42 -26.87 17.57 -2.94
CA GLU A 42 -27.02 16.12 -2.95
C GLU A 42 -25.82 15.42 -3.63
N LYS A 43 -25.65 14.12 -3.38
CA LYS A 43 -24.55 13.31 -3.95
C LYS A 43 -24.44 13.45 -5.47
N SER A 44 -25.57 13.34 -6.18
CA SER A 44 -25.59 13.42 -7.65
C SER A 44 -25.17 14.79 -8.18
N GLU A 45 -25.37 15.86 -7.41
CA GLU A 45 -24.92 17.20 -7.74
C GLU A 45 -23.41 17.36 -7.48
N LEU A 46 -22.91 16.82 -6.38
CA LEU A 46 -21.48 16.79 -6.07
C LEU A 46 -20.69 16.04 -7.17
N ASP A 47 -21.17 14.88 -7.62
CA ASP A 47 -20.54 14.13 -8.72
C ASP A 47 -20.46 14.96 -10.02
N LYS A 48 -21.53 15.68 -10.36
CA LYS A 48 -21.55 16.58 -11.53
C LYS A 48 -20.56 17.74 -11.37
N ILE A 49 -20.39 18.27 -10.15
CA ILE A 49 -19.41 19.33 -9.87
C ILE A 49 -17.99 18.81 -10.00
N VAL A 50 -17.67 17.63 -9.44
CA VAL A 50 -16.35 16.99 -9.59
C VAL A 50 -15.98 16.92 -11.07
N GLY A 51 -16.87 16.39 -11.92
CA GLY A 51 -16.60 16.28 -13.36
C GLY A 51 -16.35 17.62 -14.06
N LYS A 52 -17.01 18.71 -13.62
CA LYS A 52 -16.76 20.07 -14.15
C LYS A 52 -15.42 20.63 -13.65
N VAL A 53 -15.14 20.48 -12.36
CA VAL A 53 -13.91 20.97 -11.73
C VAL A 53 -12.69 20.28 -12.33
N LEU A 54 -12.70 18.95 -12.46
CA LEU A 54 -11.60 18.19 -13.07
C LEU A 54 -11.30 18.65 -14.51
N LYS A 55 -12.32 18.98 -15.30
CA LYS A 55 -12.13 19.54 -16.65
C LYS A 55 -11.44 20.90 -16.64
N ILE A 56 -11.74 21.76 -15.66
CA ILE A 56 -11.09 23.06 -15.51
C ILE A 56 -9.64 22.87 -15.04
N LEU A 57 -9.45 22.06 -14.00
CA LEU A 57 -8.12 21.73 -13.48
C LEU A 57 -7.21 21.17 -14.57
N LYS A 58 -7.72 20.25 -15.40
CA LYS A 58 -6.98 19.70 -16.53
C LYS A 58 -6.43 20.82 -17.43
N LYS A 59 -7.29 21.78 -17.81
CA LYS A 59 -6.87 22.93 -18.63
C LYS A 59 -5.83 23.80 -17.93
N GLU A 60 -5.98 24.05 -16.63
CA GLU A 60 -5.03 24.88 -15.88
C GLU A 60 -3.68 24.16 -15.72
N PHE A 61 -3.65 22.86 -15.41
CA PHE A 61 -2.41 22.09 -15.36
C PHE A 61 -1.68 22.06 -16.71
N LEU A 62 -2.40 21.91 -17.82
CA LEU A 62 -1.80 21.99 -19.16
C LEU A 62 -1.18 23.37 -19.43
N LYS A 63 -1.83 24.46 -19.02
CA LYS A 63 -1.25 25.82 -19.12
C LYS A 63 0.02 25.99 -18.28
N LEU A 64 0.08 25.30 -17.14
CA LEU A 64 1.26 25.27 -16.27
C LEU A 64 2.38 24.36 -16.82
N GLY A 65 2.14 23.65 -17.91
CA GLY A 65 3.15 22.82 -18.61
C GLY A 65 3.21 21.38 -18.12
N PHE A 66 2.20 20.90 -17.41
CA PHE A 66 2.10 19.48 -17.01
C PHE A 66 1.71 18.60 -18.20
N ASN A 67 2.07 17.32 -18.14
CA ASN A 67 1.76 16.35 -19.18
C ASN A 67 0.28 15.93 -19.13
N ASP A 68 -0.37 15.87 -20.30
CA ASP A 68 -1.80 15.52 -20.39
C ASP A 68 -2.12 14.14 -19.81
N LYS A 69 -1.35 13.12 -20.19
CA LYS A 69 -1.57 11.73 -19.76
C LYS A 69 -1.38 11.57 -18.26
N GLU A 70 -0.37 12.25 -17.71
CA GLU A 70 -0.09 12.23 -16.27
C GLU A 70 -1.28 12.80 -15.47
N ILE A 71 -1.83 13.93 -15.91
CA ILE A 71 -2.98 14.55 -15.23
C ILE A 71 -4.25 13.70 -15.39
N GLU A 72 -4.46 13.11 -16.56
CA GLU A 72 -5.58 12.16 -16.76
C GLU A 72 -5.50 10.98 -15.80
N GLU A 73 -4.32 10.37 -15.66
CA GLU A 73 -4.09 9.27 -14.71
C GLU A 73 -4.38 9.67 -13.28
N LYS A 74 -3.94 10.85 -12.85
CA LYS A 74 -4.24 11.38 -11.52
C LYS A 74 -5.73 11.60 -11.28
N PHE A 75 -6.49 11.94 -12.31
CA PHE A 75 -7.93 12.16 -12.21
C PHE A 75 -8.76 10.88 -12.33
N LEU A 76 -8.14 9.75 -12.65
CA LEU A 76 -8.79 8.44 -12.57
C LEU A 76 -8.84 7.89 -11.15
N ASP A 77 -8.08 8.47 -10.22
CA ASP A 77 -7.97 8.04 -8.82
C ASP A 77 -9.36 7.91 -8.14
N PRO A 78 -9.73 6.72 -7.62
CA PRO A 78 -11.02 6.49 -6.97
C PRO A 78 -11.29 7.41 -5.77
N TYR A 79 -10.26 8.02 -5.19
CA TYR A 79 -10.42 8.99 -4.12
C TYR A 79 -11.28 10.19 -4.52
N LEU A 80 -11.26 10.60 -5.79
CA LEU A 80 -12.04 11.73 -6.29
C LEU A 80 -13.54 11.42 -6.44
N GLU A 81 -13.93 10.14 -6.35
CA GLU A 81 -15.34 9.72 -6.40
C GLU A 81 -16.04 10.00 -5.07
N ILE A 82 -17.32 10.38 -5.12
CA ILE A 82 -18.14 10.59 -3.93
C ILE A 82 -18.65 9.24 -3.42
N GLN A 83 -18.08 8.78 -2.32
CA GLN A 83 -18.48 7.53 -1.67
C GLN A 83 -19.64 7.77 -0.69
N ASN A 84 -20.36 6.70 -0.33
CA ASN A 84 -21.48 6.82 0.62
C ASN A 84 -21.02 7.35 1.99
N LYS A 85 -19.78 7.03 2.41
CA LYS A 85 -19.17 7.56 3.63
C LYS A 85 -18.91 9.08 3.59
N ASP A 86 -18.85 9.67 2.39
CA ASP A 86 -18.62 11.11 2.22
C ASP A 86 -19.93 11.92 2.35
N VAL A 87 -21.09 11.24 2.22
CA VAL A 87 -22.42 11.86 2.32
C VAL A 87 -22.64 12.34 3.75
N GLY A 88 -22.96 13.63 3.90
CA GLY A 88 -23.10 14.30 5.20
C GLY A 88 -21.80 14.92 5.74
N ILE A 89 -20.63 14.50 5.24
CA ILE A 89 -19.32 15.11 5.56
C ILE A 89 -18.95 16.19 4.54
N ILE A 90 -19.22 15.92 3.26
CA ILE A 90 -19.06 16.86 2.14
C ILE A 90 -20.45 17.33 1.75
N THR A 91 -20.83 18.50 2.25
CA THR A 91 -22.18 19.04 2.05
C THR A 91 -22.24 20.08 0.94
N ASN A 92 -21.12 20.65 0.52
CA ASN A 92 -21.07 21.71 -0.48
C ASN A 92 -19.78 21.66 -1.33
N ALA A 93 -19.69 22.51 -2.35
CA ALA A 93 -18.58 22.52 -3.29
C ALA A 93 -17.26 23.01 -2.66
N SER A 94 -17.33 23.91 -1.67
CA SER A 94 -16.14 24.38 -0.94
C SER A 94 -15.50 23.24 -0.13
N LEU A 95 -16.30 22.47 0.61
CA LEU A 95 -15.82 21.29 1.34
C LEU A 95 -15.35 20.18 0.40
N LEU A 96 -15.99 20.03 -0.76
CA LEU A 96 -15.52 19.11 -1.80
C LEU A 96 -14.11 19.51 -2.27
N TYR A 97 -13.91 20.80 -2.52
CA TYR A 97 -12.60 21.31 -2.91
C TYR A 97 -11.55 21.02 -1.83
N GLU A 98 -11.83 21.40 -0.59
CA GLU A 98 -10.89 21.26 0.53
C GLU A 98 -10.57 19.80 0.89
N LYS A 99 -11.59 18.93 0.91
CA LYS A 99 -11.42 17.57 1.40
C LYS A 99 -11.03 16.56 0.33
N LYS A 100 -11.29 16.83 -0.96
CA LYS A 100 -11.05 15.84 -2.04
C LYS A 100 -10.15 16.38 -3.15
N ILE A 101 -10.28 17.66 -3.52
CA ILE A 101 -9.61 18.18 -4.72
C ILE A 101 -8.25 18.80 -4.38
N SER A 102 -8.17 19.72 -3.42
CA SER A 102 -6.92 20.39 -3.06
C SER A 102 -5.81 19.42 -2.64
N PRO A 103 -6.07 18.31 -1.90
CA PRO A 103 -5.02 17.34 -1.60
C PRO A 103 -4.38 16.76 -2.85
N ILE A 104 -5.17 16.42 -3.88
CA ILE A 104 -4.67 15.91 -5.16
C ILE A 104 -3.85 16.96 -5.90
N ILE A 105 -4.29 18.23 -5.87
CA ILE A 105 -3.54 19.33 -6.47
C ILE A 105 -2.16 19.43 -5.81
N TYR A 106 -2.08 19.47 -4.48
CA TYR A 106 -0.81 19.56 -3.78
C TYR A 106 0.10 18.37 -4.09
N GLU A 107 -0.42 17.14 -4.11
CA GLU A 107 0.34 15.96 -4.52
C GLU A 107 0.97 16.14 -5.91
N ILE A 108 0.19 16.55 -6.92
CA ILE A 108 0.68 16.76 -8.28
C ILE A 108 1.86 17.75 -8.31
N PHE A 109 1.77 18.84 -7.55
CA PHE A 109 2.84 19.83 -7.48
C PHE A 109 4.08 19.30 -6.74
N LEU A 110 3.89 18.61 -5.60
CA LEU A 110 4.99 18.01 -4.85
C LEU A 110 5.73 16.94 -5.66
N GLU A 111 5.01 16.13 -6.45
CA GLU A 111 5.64 15.17 -7.36
C GLU A 111 6.57 15.89 -8.35
N LYS A 112 6.15 17.03 -8.92
CA LYS A 112 7.04 17.82 -9.79
C LYS A 112 8.20 18.47 -9.07
N ILE A 113 8.03 18.83 -7.81
CA ILE A 113 9.17 19.28 -6.98
C ILE A 113 10.17 18.14 -6.83
N VAL A 114 9.72 16.93 -6.48
CA VAL A 114 10.58 15.74 -6.37
C VAL A 114 11.27 15.43 -7.70
N ASP A 115 10.53 15.39 -8.81
CA ASP A 115 11.06 15.17 -10.16
C ASP A 115 12.18 16.17 -10.49
N TYR A 116 11.97 17.45 -10.16
CA TYR A 116 12.95 18.52 -10.38
C TYR A 116 14.24 18.34 -9.55
N LEU A 117 14.19 17.71 -8.38
CA LEU A 117 15.39 17.50 -7.56
C LEU A 117 16.40 16.57 -8.24
N VAL A 118 15.91 15.61 -9.04
CA VAL A 118 16.74 14.56 -9.65
C VAL A 118 16.88 14.66 -11.16
N ASP A 119 15.97 15.35 -11.85
CA ASP A 119 16.01 15.50 -13.31
C ASP A 119 15.88 16.99 -13.74
N ASN A 120 16.76 17.39 -14.67
CA ASN A 120 16.78 18.74 -15.21
C ASN A 120 15.74 18.98 -16.30
N THR A 121 15.10 17.94 -16.85
CA THR A 121 14.00 18.11 -17.81
C THR A 121 12.82 18.91 -17.23
N PHE A 122 12.63 18.86 -15.91
CA PHE A 122 11.56 19.56 -15.18
C PHE A 122 11.87 21.03 -14.82
N VAL A 123 13.06 21.54 -15.16
CA VAL A 123 13.45 22.94 -14.88
C VAL A 123 12.45 23.92 -15.51
N ASN A 124 11.99 23.64 -16.74
CA ASN A 124 11.04 24.51 -17.43
C ASN A 124 9.70 24.61 -16.71
N ILE A 125 9.21 23.51 -16.13
CA ILE A 125 7.97 23.52 -15.34
C ILE A 125 8.17 24.40 -14.11
N VAL A 126 9.25 24.21 -13.35
CA VAL A 126 9.55 25.03 -12.16
C VAL A 126 9.69 26.52 -12.51
N LEU A 127 10.33 26.86 -13.63
CA LEU A 127 10.41 28.25 -14.11
C LEU A 127 9.04 28.83 -14.49
N ASN A 128 8.15 28.04 -15.08
CA ASN A 128 6.79 28.44 -15.39
C ASN A 128 5.94 28.62 -14.12
N LEU A 129 6.08 27.73 -13.13
CA LEU A 129 5.42 27.88 -11.83
C LEU A 129 5.87 29.17 -11.12
N LYS A 130 7.17 29.48 -11.19
CA LYS A 130 7.72 30.75 -10.70
C LYS A 130 7.12 31.95 -11.43
N SER A 131 7.08 31.95 -12.77
CA SER A 131 6.55 33.09 -13.55
C SER A 131 5.07 33.35 -13.28
N MET A 132 4.32 32.30 -12.94
CA MET A 132 2.90 32.38 -12.55
C MET A 132 2.69 32.74 -11.07
N GLY A 133 3.76 32.97 -10.30
CA GLY A 133 3.68 33.34 -8.88
C GLY A 133 3.30 32.19 -7.94
N LEU A 134 3.33 30.95 -8.41
CA LEU A 134 2.96 29.76 -7.63
C LEU A 134 4.07 29.31 -6.67
N LEU A 135 5.32 29.63 -6.98
CA LEU A 135 6.47 29.35 -6.12
C LEU A 135 6.92 30.63 -5.42
N PRO A 136 6.73 30.77 -4.10
CA PRO A 136 7.25 31.91 -3.35
C PRO A 136 8.78 31.94 -3.39
N PHE A 137 9.37 33.14 -3.31
CA PHE A 137 10.81 33.34 -3.49
C PHE A 137 11.62 32.58 -2.44
N GLU A 138 11.14 32.58 -1.21
CA GLU A 138 11.73 31.91 -0.06
C GLU A 138 11.81 30.39 -0.29
N PHE A 139 10.70 29.78 -0.74
CA PHE A 139 10.67 28.35 -1.08
C PHE A 139 11.57 28.01 -2.28
N ILE A 140 11.66 28.89 -3.29
CA ILE A 140 12.60 28.69 -4.43
C ILE A 140 14.04 28.59 -3.93
N PHE A 141 14.43 29.42 -2.95
CA PHE A 141 15.78 29.38 -2.40
C PHE A 141 16.08 28.04 -1.70
N GLU A 142 15.13 27.53 -0.92
CA GLU A 142 15.22 26.20 -0.30
C GLU A 142 15.35 25.08 -1.34
N LEU A 143 14.53 25.11 -2.39
CA LEU A 143 14.58 24.13 -3.48
C LEU A 143 15.91 24.15 -4.23
N ILE A 144 16.48 25.33 -4.50
CA ILE A 144 17.78 25.47 -5.15
C ILE A 144 18.88 24.88 -4.26
N ASN A 145 18.82 25.12 -2.94
CA ASN A 145 19.79 24.56 -2.01
C ASN A 145 19.66 23.03 -1.91
N LEU A 146 18.44 22.51 -1.80
CA LEU A 146 18.20 21.07 -1.81
C LEU A 146 18.71 20.42 -3.10
N LYS A 147 18.43 21.02 -4.26
CA LYS A 147 18.96 20.54 -5.56
C LYS A 147 20.49 20.57 -5.62
N LYS A 148 21.16 21.54 -4.97
CA LYS A 148 22.63 21.54 -4.85
C LYS A 148 23.14 20.40 -3.98
N LEU A 149 22.43 20.04 -2.90
CA LEU A 149 22.79 18.90 -2.06
C LEU A 149 22.68 17.59 -2.85
N PHE A 150 21.59 17.38 -3.59
CA PHE A 150 21.45 16.22 -4.49
C PHE A 150 22.57 16.15 -5.52
N LYS A 151 22.94 17.28 -6.15
CA LYS A 151 24.10 17.33 -7.08
C LYS A 151 25.43 16.94 -6.44
N LYS A 152 25.60 17.13 -5.13
CA LYS A 152 26.78 16.70 -4.36
C LYS A 152 26.70 15.23 -3.92
N SER A 153 25.52 14.60 -4.02
CA SER A 153 25.27 13.21 -3.65
C SER A 153 24.70 12.40 -4.84
N PRO A 154 25.55 12.02 -5.82
CA PRO A 154 25.10 11.30 -7.02
C PRO A 154 24.35 10.00 -6.72
N GLU A 155 24.82 9.23 -5.74
CA GLU A 155 24.17 7.99 -5.29
C GLU A 155 22.72 8.24 -4.84
N LYS A 156 22.49 9.27 -4.01
CA LYS A 156 21.13 9.62 -3.55
C LYS A 156 20.25 10.11 -4.68
N THR A 157 20.82 10.83 -5.64
CA THR A 157 20.13 11.25 -6.86
C THR A 157 19.68 10.03 -7.67
N GLU A 158 20.56 9.04 -7.87
CA GLU A 158 20.23 7.80 -8.58
C GLU A 158 19.18 6.97 -7.82
N ASN A 159 19.33 6.83 -6.51
CA ASN A 159 18.38 6.10 -5.66
C ASN A 159 16.98 6.73 -5.72
N LEU A 160 16.89 8.05 -5.56
CA LEU A 160 15.62 8.76 -5.64
C LEU A 160 15.01 8.67 -7.05
N LEU A 161 15.82 8.80 -8.11
CA LEU A 161 15.37 8.63 -9.49
C LEU A 161 14.81 7.22 -9.74
N LYS A 162 15.52 6.18 -9.31
CA LYS A 162 15.03 4.79 -9.39
C LYS A 162 13.75 4.62 -8.58
N TYR A 163 13.69 5.19 -7.39
CA TYR A 163 12.53 5.06 -6.51
C TYR A 163 11.26 5.67 -7.12
N ILE A 164 11.32 6.90 -7.63
CA ILE A 164 10.13 7.55 -8.23
C ILE A 164 9.68 6.87 -9.52
N GLN A 165 10.62 6.27 -10.27
CA GLN A 165 10.34 5.53 -11.50
C GLN A 165 9.68 4.16 -11.27
N ILE A 166 9.60 3.65 -10.03
CA ILE A 166 8.92 2.39 -9.72
C ILE A 166 7.48 2.41 -10.24
N ARG A 167 6.76 3.49 -9.93
CA ARG A 167 5.38 3.68 -10.36
C ARG A 167 5.28 3.57 -11.88
N ASP A 168 6.06 4.38 -12.59
CA ASP A 168 5.97 4.50 -14.04
C ASP A 168 6.35 3.19 -14.74
N LYS A 169 7.35 2.46 -14.20
CA LYS A 169 7.74 1.14 -14.72
C LYS A 169 6.65 0.09 -14.53
N ILE A 170 6.01 0.04 -13.35
CA ILE A 170 4.91 -0.91 -13.10
C ILE A 170 3.72 -0.57 -14.00
N ILE A 171 3.30 0.69 -14.03
CA ILE A 171 2.18 1.15 -14.87
C ILE A 171 2.45 0.80 -16.34
N LYS A 172 3.66 1.11 -16.84
CA LYS A 172 4.05 0.79 -18.21
C LYS A 172 3.98 -0.72 -18.47
N LYS A 173 4.60 -1.54 -17.62
CA LYS A 173 4.61 -3.01 -17.76
C LYS A 173 3.19 -3.57 -17.79
N PHE A 174 2.32 -3.12 -16.89
CA PHE A 174 0.94 -3.61 -16.80
C PHE A 174 0.10 -3.17 -18.01
N ARG A 175 0.29 -1.95 -18.51
CA ARG A 175 -0.41 -1.46 -19.71
C ARG A 175 0.02 -2.14 -20.99
N GLU A 176 1.32 -2.34 -21.17
CA GLU A 176 1.87 -3.00 -22.37
C GLU A 176 1.41 -4.46 -22.48
N ASN A 177 1.04 -5.08 -21.35
CA ASN A 177 0.58 -6.47 -21.28
C ASN A 177 -0.90 -6.56 -20.88
N LYS A 178 -1.69 -5.51 -21.15
CA LYS A 178 -3.12 -5.43 -20.77
C LYS A 178 -3.88 -6.67 -21.24
N ASP A 179 -3.87 -6.93 -22.55
CA ASP A 179 -4.65 -8.01 -23.16
C ASP A 179 -4.21 -9.39 -22.62
N GLN A 180 -2.91 -9.55 -22.34
CA GLN A 180 -2.38 -10.77 -21.74
C GLN A 180 -2.88 -10.97 -20.31
N ILE A 181 -2.89 -9.90 -19.50
CA ILE A 181 -3.42 -9.93 -18.14
C ILE A 181 -4.91 -10.31 -18.15
N GLU A 182 -5.70 -9.68 -19.01
CA GLU A 182 -7.13 -9.96 -19.15
C GLU A 182 -7.38 -11.39 -19.64
N SER A 183 -6.52 -11.94 -20.50
CA SER A 183 -6.62 -13.34 -20.95
C SER A 183 -6.35 -14.37 -19.84
N LEU A 184 -5.74 -13.98 -18.71
CA LEU A 184 -5.55 -14.89 -17.56
C LEU A 184 -6.89 -15.27 -16.92
N GLU A 185 -7.95 -14.50 -17.16
CA GLU A 185 -9.32 -14.83 -16.74
C GLU A 185 -9.85 -16.09 -17.46
N GLU A 186 -9.22 -16.50 -18.57
CA GLU A 186 -9.53 -17.70 -19.36
C GLU A 186 -8.78 -18.96 -18.92
N LEU A 187 -7.91 -18.87 -17.91
CA LEU A 187 -7.20 -20.04 -17.37
C LEU A 187 -8.19 -21.16 -16.99
N LYS A 188 -7.82 -22.41 -17.27
CA LYS A 188 -8.74 -23.54 -17.08
C LYS A 188 -8.89 -23.94 -15.62
N ASP A 189 -7.80 -23.92 -14.85
CA ASP A 189 -7.81 -24.26 -13.44
C ASP A 189 -8.36 -23.08 -12.61
N PRO A 190 -9.48 -23.26 -11.89
CA PRO A 190 -10.02 -22.27 -10.95
C PRO A 190 -9.00 -21.73 -9.94
N LYS A 191 -8.10 -22.59 -9.46
CA LYS A 191 -7.06 -22.23 -8.49
C LYS A 191 -6.10 -21.23 -9.09
N ASP A 192 -5.43 -21.62 -10.18
CA ASP A 192 -4.42 -20.80 -10.85
C ASP A 192 -5.03 -19.47 -11.32
N LYS A 193 -6.24 -19.51 -11.87
CA LYS A 193 -7.00 -18.33 -12.26
C LYS A 193 -7.17 -17.36 -11.09
N LEU A 194 -7.75 -17.81 -9.97
CA LEU A 194 -8.12 -16.90 -8.90
C LEU A 194 -6.94 -16.39 -8.09
N GLN A 195 -5.96 -17.25 -7.82
CA GLN A 195 -4.77 -16.85 -7.08
C GLN A 195 -3.97 -15.80 -7.88
N LEU A 196 -3.77 -16.04 -9.18
CA LEU A 196 -3.03 -15.11 -10.03
C LEU A 196 -3.80 -13.80 -10.22
N MET A 197 -5.10 -13.88 -10.50
CA MET A 197 -5.95 -12.68 -10.61
C MET A 197 -6.02 -11.90 -9.31
N TYR A 198 -6.04 -12.57 -8.16
CA TYR A 198 -5.96 -11.91 -6.85
C TYR A 198 -4.67 -11.10 -6.72
N LEU A 199 -3.49 -11.69 -6.94
CA LEU A 199 -2.23 -10.96 -6.80
C LEU A 199 -2.09 -9.82 -7.81
N ILE A 200 -2.45 -10.06 -9.08
CA ILE A 200 -2.42 -9.05 -10.13
C ILE A 200 -3.37 -7.90 -9.79
N PHE A 201 -4.60 -8.22 -9.38
CA PHE A 201 -5.59 -7.22 -8.98
C PHE A 201 -5.10 -6.39 -7.79
N ARG A 202 -4.43 -7.00 -6.80
CA ARG A 202 -3.82 -6.27 -5.68
C ARG A 202 -2.76 -5.26 -6.11
N ILE A 203 -1.95 -5.59 -7.12
CA ILE A 203 -0.97 -4.65 -7.69
C ILE A 203 -1.68 -3.54 -8.49
N ILE A 204 -2.69 -3.89 -9.29
CA ILE A 204 -3.52 -2.92 -10.01
C ILE A 204 -4.19 -1.95 -9.04
N ASP A 205 -4.75 -2.46 -7.94
CA ASP A 205 -5.43 -1.69 -6.91
C ASP A 205 -4.47 -0.72 -6.20
N PHE A 206 -3.28 -1.19 -5.86
CA PHE A 206 -2.19 -0.40 -5.26
C PHE A 206 -1.84 0.84 -6.09
N PHE A 207 -1.83 0.73 -7.42
CA PHE A 207 -1.51 1.82 -8.35
C PHE A 207 -2.74 2.53 -8.92
N HIS A 208 -3.94 2.18 -8.46
CA HIS A 208 -5.21 2.74 -8.92
C HIS A 208 -5.44 2.61 -10.44
N LEU A 209 -5.07 1.45 -11.00
CA LEU A 209 -5.14 1.16 -12.45
C LEU A 209 -6.44 0.46 -12.86
N GLN A 210 -7.40 0.26 -11.96
CA GLN A 210 -8.58 -0.58 -12.19
C GLN A 210 -9.39 -0.15 -13.42
N LYS A 211 -9.47 1.16 -13.70
CA LYS A 211 -10.21 1.72 -14.84
C LYS A 211 -9.59 1.40 -16.22
N ILE A 212 -8.37 0.86 -16.24
CA ILE A 212 -7.65 0.52 -17.48
C ILE A 212 -7.97 -0.90 -17.93
N PHE A 213 -8.29 -1.78 -16.98
CA PHE A 213 -8.51 -3.21 -17.19
C PHE A 213 -10.00 -3.54 -17.23
N ASP A 214 -10.36 -4.51 -18.07
CA ASP A 214 -11.68 -5.12 -18.08
C ASP A 214 -11.71 -6.34 -17.16
N PHE A 215 -12.47 -6.24 -16.07
CA PHE A 215 -12.71 -7.34 -15.13
C PHE A 215 -14.06 -8.02 -15.34
N SER A 216 -14.73 -7.78 -16.47
CA SER A 216 -16.09 -8.30 -16.73
C SER A 216 -16.15 -9.83 -16.72
N HIS A 217 -15.13 -10.52 -17.24
CA HIS A 217 -15.10 -11.98 -17.31
C HIS A 217 -14.92 -12.60 -15.92
N ILE A 218 -13.99 -12.09 -15.10
CA ILE A 218 -13.78 -12.58 -13.74
C ILE A 218 -14.98 -12.28 -12.84
N LYS A 219 -15.63 -11.11 -13.01
CA LYS A 219 -16.90 -10.80 -12.32
C LYS A 219 -17.99 -11.82 -12.67
N ALA A 220 -18.13 -12.15 -13.95
CA ALA A 220 -19.10 -13.13 -14.40
C ALA A 220 -18.77 -14.55 -13.89
N TYR A 221 -17.49 -14.92 -13.88
CA TYR A 221 -17.00 -16.20 -13.36
C TYR A 221 -17.30 -16.35 -11.87
N LEU A 222 -16.97 -15.34 -11.05
CA LEU A 222 -17.21 -15.34 -9.61
C LEU A 222 -18.70 -15.54 -9.30
N LYS A 223 -19.58 -14.89 -10.06
CA LYS A 223 -21.04 -14.99 -9.88
C LYS A 223 -21.61 -16.35 -10.29
N LYS A 224 -21.12 -16.94 -11.37
CA LYS A 224 -21.72 -18.15 -11.98
C LYS A 224 -21.15 -19.46 -11.45
N ASN A 225 -19.92 -19.45 -10.95
CA ASN A 225 -19.17 -20.68 -10.65
C ASN A 225 -18.74 -20.75 -9.17
N ILE A 226 -19.60 -20.32 -8.24
CA ILE A 226 -19.29 -20.34 -6.79
C ILE A 226 -18.86 -21.73 -6.30
N ASP A 227 -19.45 -22.78 -6.86
CA ASP A 227 -19.13 -24.19 -6.58
C ASP A 227 -17.69 -24.57 -6.94
N GLU A 228 -17.13 -23.93 -7.98
CA GLU A 228 -15.77 -24.20 -8.44
C GLU A 228 -14.72 -23.52 -7.56
N TRP A 229 -15.07 -22.36 -6.97
CA TRP A 229 -14.09 -21.54 -6.24
C TRP A 229 -14.27 -21.44 -4.74
N LEU A 230 -15.43 -21.79 -4.22
CA LEU A 230 -15.67 -21.91 -2.78
C LEU A 230 -15.13 -23.27 -2.30
N ASN A 231 -13.81 -23.43 -2.40
CA ASN A 231 -13.09 -24.65 -2.07
C ASN A 231 -11.73 -24.32 -1.43
N THR A 232 -11.14 -25.30 -0.73
CA THR A 232 -9.80 -25.23 -0.16
C THR A 232 -8.79 -25.89 -1.11
N ILE A 233 -7.51 -25.56 -0.96
CA ILE A 233 -6.41 -26.22 -1.67
C ILE A 233 -5.44 -26.92 -0.70
N PRO A 234 -4.75 -28.00 -1.12
CA PRO A 234 -3.85 -28.74 -0.22
C PRO A 234 -2.61 -27.98 0.27
N LEU A 235 -2.11 -27.00 -0.49
CA LEU A 235 -0.87 -26.27 -0.20
C LEU A 235 -1.15 -24.76 -0.14
N VAL A 236 -1.80 -24.34 0.95
CA VAL A 236 -2.02 -22.91 1.23
C VAL A 236 -0.73 -22.32 1.79
N THR A 237 -0.28 -21.22 1.19
CA THR A 237 0.81 -20.40 1.74
C THR A 237 0.44 -18.93 1.64
N LEU A 238 1.19 -18.05 2.31
CA LEU A 238 0.99 -16.60 2.14
C LEU A 238 1.35 -16.14 0.73
N LYS A 239 2.23 -16.86 0.02
CA LYS A 239 2.43 -16.65 -1.41
C LYS A 239 1.21 -17.06 -2.17
N ASN A 240 0.67 -18.26 -1.92
CA ASN A 240 -0.45 -18.92 -2.58
C ASN A 240 -1.69 -18.97 -1.67
N PRO A 241 -2.42 -17.85 -1.48
CA PRO A 241 -3.55 -17.81 -0.55
C PRO A 241 -4.65 -18.75 -1.00
N ASP A 242 -5.47 -19.16 -0.05
CA ASP A 242 -6.53 -20.13 -0.35
C ASP A 242 -7.50 -19.62 -1.42
N GLN A 243 -8.05 -20.55 -2.21
CA GLN A 243 -8.86 -20.26 -3.39
C GLN A 243 -10.15 -19.53 -3.01
N TYR A 244 -10.84 -19.98 -1.96
CA TYR A 244 -12.04 -19.31 -1.45
C TYR A 244 -11.75 -17.88 -0.99
N PHE A 245 -10.59 -17.64 -0.35
CA PHE A 245 -10.20 -16.32 0.12
C PHE A 245 -9.96 -15.38 -1.06
N CYS A 246 -9.24 -15.85 -2.09
CA CYS A 246 -9.05 -15.11 -3.33
C CYS A 246 -10.39 -14.74 -3.98
N GLY A 247 -11.32 -15.70 -4.08
CA GLY A 247 -12.66 -15.50 -4.63
C GLY A 247 -13.48 -14.45 -3.86
N VAL A 248 -13.57 -14.58 -2.54
CA VAL A 248 -14.29 -13.61 -1.68
C VAL A 248 -13.65 -12.23 -1.73
N TYR A 249 -12.31 -12.16 -1.71
CA TYR A 249 -11.59 -10.89 -1.81
C TYR A 249 -11.90 -10.18 -3.12
N LEU A 250 -11.76 -10.88 -4.25
CA LEU A 250 -12.03 -10.33 -5.57
C LEU A 250 -13.50 -9.92 -5.69
N ALA A 251 -14.44 -10.76 -5.25
CA ALA A 251 -15.86 -10.45 -5.29
C ALA A 251 -16.19 -9.14 -4.54
N LYS A 252 -15.62 -8.95 -3.34
CA LYS A 252 -15.82 -7.73 -2.55
C LYS A 252 -15.23 -6.48 -3.22
N HIS A 253 -14.03 -6.56 -3.80
CA HIS A 253 -13.36 -5.38 -4.38
C HIS A 253 -13.83 -5.07 -5.80
N LEU A 254 -14.41 -6.04 -6.50
CA LEU A 254 -14.99 -5.88 -7.84
C LEU A 254 -16.50 -5.61 -7.82
N ASP A 255 -17.10 -5.49 -6.63
CA ASP A 255 -18.53 -5.26 -6.41
C ASP A 255 -19.40 -6.36 -7.05
N VAL A 256 -19.05 -7.62 -6.78
CA VAL A 256 -19.78 -8.81 -7.23
C VAL A 256 -20.63 -9.34 -6.08
N GLU A 257 -21.93 -9.42 -6.31
CA GLU A 257 -22.86 -10.08 -5.40
C GLU A 257 -22.61 -11.60 -5.38
N ILE A 258 -22.33 -12.13 -4.19
CA ILE A 258 -22.09 -13.55 -3.92
C ILE A 258 -23.16 -14.08 -2.94
N ASP A 259 -23.43 -15.38 -3.01
CA ASP A 259 -24.34 -16.05 -2.07
C ASP A 259 -23.72 -16.09 -0.67
N TYR A 260 -24.11 -15.12 0.15
CA TYR A 260 -23.58 -14.94 1.50
C TYR A 260 -23.83 -16.13 2.42
N GLU A 261 -25.03 -16.71 2.38
CA GLU A 261 -25.37 -17.84 3.25
C GLU A 261 -24.58 -19.08 2.87
N ARG A 262 -24.33 -19.29 1.56
CA ARG A 262 -23.48 -20.37 1.10
C ARG A 262 -22.04 -20.22 1.55
N VAL A 263 -21.46 -19.02 1.41
CA VAL A 263 -20.09 -18.76 1.88
C VAL A 263 -20.00 -18.92 3.40
N LYS A 264 -21.00 -18.44 4.14
CA LYS A 264 -21.07 -18.62 5.59
C LYS A 264 -21.13 -20.10 5.99
N ALA A 265 -21.96 -20.91 5.31
CA ALA A 265 -22.03 -22.35 5.56
C ALA A 265 -20.70 -23.05 5.29
N PHE A 266 -20.02 -22.68 4.20
CA PHE A 266 -18.68 -23.19 3.89
C PHE A 266 -17.64 -22.82 4.97
N LEU A 267 -17.64 -21.57 5.45
CA LEU A 267 -16.75 -21.13 6.52
C LEU A 267 -17.04 -21.86 7.84
N MET A 268 -18.29 -22.17 8.15
CA MET A 268 -18.63 -22.97 9.34
C MET A 268 -18.12 -24.41 9.24
N ASN A 269 -18.16 -25.03 8.06
CA ASN A 269 -17.56 -26.35 7.87
C ASN A 269 -16.03 -26.30 8.01
N LEU A 270 -15.39 -25.29 7.41
CA LEU A 270 -13.96 -25.02 7.56
C LEU A 270 -13.53 -24.82 9.01
N TYR A 271 -14.38 -24.17 9.81
CA TYR A 271 -14.14 -24.01 11.24
C TYR A 271 -14.05 -25.38 11.94
N GLU A 272 -15.02 -26.27 11.71
CA GLU A 272 -15.02 -27.63 12.28
C GLU A 272 -13.85 -28.47 11.76
N GLU A 273 -13.49 -28.35 10.48
CA GLU A 273 -12.30 -29.02 9.93
C GLU A 273 -11.01 -28.56 10.63
N ASN A 274 -10.82 -27.26 10.83
CA ASN A 274 -9.60 -26.73 11.45
C ASN A 274 -9.43 -27.18 12.92
N ILE A 275 -10.53 -27.37 13.66
CA ILE A 275 -10.46 -27.80 15.06
C ILE A 275 -10.39 -29.32 15.23
N ASP A 276 -10.85 -30.09 14.24
CA ASP A 276 -10.82 -31.55 14.25
C ASP A 276 -9.52 -32.11 13.65
N GLU A 277 -8.95 -31.46 12.62
CA GLU A 277 -7.75 -31.93 11.92
C GLU A 277 -6.43 -31.60 12.64
N PHE A 278 -6.39 -30.52 13.43
CA PHE A 278 -5.15 -30.00 14.02
C PHE A 278 -5.19 -29.94 15.54
N GLU A 279 -4.09 -30.30 16.19
CA GLU A 279 -3.95 -30.23 17.65
C GLU A 279 -3.71 -28.80 18.13
N ALA A 280 -2.95 -28.03 17.35
CA ALA A 280 -2.67 -26.61 17.52
C ALA A 280 -2.91 -25.84 16.20
N PRO A 281 -4.17 -25.54 15.83
CA PRO A 281 -4.54 -25.01 14.52
C PRO A 281 -3.80 -23.71 14.15
N VAL A 282 -3.59 -22.82 15.12
CA VAL A 282 -2.87 -21.55 14.90
C VAL A 282 -1.41 -21.72 14.50
N ILE A 283 -0.77 -22.84 14.83
CA ILE A 283 0.62 -23.12 14.46
C ILE A 283 0.65 -24.00 13.21
N GLU A 284 -0.06 -25.13 13.23
CA GLU A 284 0.03 -26.16 12.19
C GLU A 284 -0.63 -25.73 10.88
N ALA A 285 -1.72 -24.97 10.97
CA ALA A 285 -2.50 -24.48 9.84
C ALA A 285 -2.45 -22.94 9.71
N THR A 286 -1.34 -22.32 10.13
CA THR A 286 -1.16 -20.85 10.22
C THR A 286 -1.73 -20.10 9.00
N ASP A 287 -1.36 -20.52 7.79
CA ASP A 287 -1.73 -19.80 6.55
C ASP A 287 -3.20 -19.99 6.18
N ARG A 288 -3.73 -21.20 6.37
CA ARG A 288 -5.16 -21.53 6.20
C ARG A 288 -6.01 -20.73 7.18
N LEU A 289 -5.59 -20.69 8.45
CA LEU A 289 -6.28 -19.97 9.50
C LEU A 289 -6.22 -18.45 9.27
N TYR A 290 -5.11 -17.94 8.75
CA TYR A 290 -5.00 -16.54 8.36
C TYR A 290 -5.96 -16.18 7.22
N CYS A 291 -6.05 -16.99 6.17
CA CYS A 291 -7.04 -16.81 5.09
C CYS A 291 -8.47 -16.87 5.65
N TYR A 292 -8.72 -17.76 6.59
CA TYR A 292 -10.02 -17.92 7.24
C TYR A 292 -10.42 -16.65 8.00
N PHE A 293 -9.56 -16.16 8.91
CA PHE A 293 -9.82 -14.93 9.67
C PHE A 293 -9.95 -13.69 8.78
N LYS A 294 -9.15 -13.58 7.71
CA LYS A 294 -9.30 -12.47 6.76
C LYS A 294 -10.63 -12.57 6.02
N THR A 295 -11.10 -13.77 5.67
CA THR A 295 -12.39 -13.95 4.99
C THR A 295 -13.56 -13.60 5.90
N THR A 296 -13.54 -14.06 7.16
CA THR A 296 -14.58 -13.72 8.14
C THR A 296 -14.63 -12.22 8.43
N GLU A 297 -13.47 -11.57 8.56
CA GLU A 297 -13.36 -10.11 8.67
C GLU A 297 -13.97 -9.39 7.45
N LEU A 298 -13.63 -9.83 6.23
CA LEU A 298 -14.14 -9.23 5.00
C LEU A 298 -15.67 -9.30 4.90
N LEU A 299 -16.27 -10.38 5.39
CA LEU A 299 -17.72 -10.65 5.37
C LEU A 299 -18.45 -10.20 6.64
N LYS A 300 -17.74 -9.62 7.62
CA LYS A 300 -18.27 -9.24 8.93
C LYS A 300 -18.92 -10.42 9.67
N LEU A 301 -18.35 -11.62 9.51
CA LEU A 301 -18.76 -12.88 10.13
C LEU A 301 -17.83 -13.25 11.28
N TRP A 302 -17.71 -12.37 12.27
CA TRP A 302 -16.75 -12.60 13.36
C TRP A 302 -17.18 -13.77 14.25
N LEU A 303 -16.20 -14.56 14.69
CA LEU A 303 -16.39 -15.67 15.60
C LEU A 303 -16.64 -15.18 17.03
N ASN A 304 -17.33 -16.00 17.82
CA ASN A 304 -17.45 -15.75 19.27
C ASN A 304 -16.18 -16.21 20.02
N ASP A 305 -16.05 -15.79 21.28
CA ASP A 305 -14.85 -16.04 22.08
C ASP A 305 -14.56 -17.54 22.30
N GLU A 306 -15.60 -18.37 22.42
CA GLU A 306 -15.46 -19.83 22.56
C GLU A 306 -14.89 -20.45 21.29
N GLN A 307 -15.41 -20.05 20.13
CA GLN A 307 -14.93 -20.51 18.83
C GLN A 307 -13.48 -20.08 18.59
N ILE A 308 -13.15 -18.83 18.94
CA ILE A 308 -11.78 -18.32 18.87
C ILE A 308 -10.87 -19.15 19.78
N SER A 309 -11.27 -19.40 21.04
CA SER A 309 -10.46 -20.18 21.99
C SER A 309 -10.10 -21.57 21.46
N ARG A 310 -11.04 -22.26 20.78
CA ARG A 310 -10.78 -23.58 20.18
C ARG A 310 -9.74 -23.52 19.04
N LEU A 311 -9.81 -22.51 18.17
CA LEU A 311 -8.81 -22.32 17.10
C LEU A 311 -7.43 -21.90 17.63
N MET A 312 -7.41 -21.25 18.78
CA MET A 312 -6.19 -20.76 19.43
C MET A 312 -5.58 -21.78 20.41
N LYS A 313 -6.06 -23.03 20.41
CA LYS A 313 -5.46 -24.12 21.18
C LYS A 313 -3.99 -24.28 20.76
N ILE A 314 -3.11 -24.45 21.75
CA ILE A 314 -1.65 -24.56 21.55
C ILE A 314 -1.05 -25.63 22.45
N GLU A 315 0.00 -26.27 21.97
CA GLU A 315 0.90 -27.09 22.79
C GLU A 315 2.26 -26.40 22.97
N GLU A 316 2.95 -26.68 24.08
CA GLU A 316 4.21 -26.01 24.41
C GLU A 316 5.37 -26.41 23.50
N SER A 317 5.36 -27.66 23.02
CA SER A 317 6.35 -28.23 22.09
C SER A 317 6.52 -27.40 20.82
N PHE A 318 5.46 -26.76 20.34
CA PHE A 318 5.47 -25.91 19.15
C PHE A 318 6.29 -24.62 19.29
N PHE A 319 6.60 -24.20 20.52
CA PHE A 319 7.42 -23.02 20.79
C PHE A 319 8.89 -23.37 21.04
N GLU A 320 9.25 -24.65 20.94
CA GLU A 320 10.63 -25.06 21.04
C GLU A 320 11.45 -24.56 19.84
N PRO A 321 12.74 -24.22 20.04
CA PRO A 321 13.58 -23.69 18.96
C PRO A 321 13.66 -24.59 17.74
N GLN A 322 13.54 -25.91 17.92
CA GLN A 322 13.62 -26.85 16.79
C GLN A 322 12.39 -26.75 15.89
N TYR A 323 11.21 -26.52 16.44
CA TYR A 323 9.99 -26.35 15.67
C TYR A 323 9.95 -24.99 14.98
N LEU A 324 10.19 -23.91 15.72
CA LEU A 324 10.15 -22.54 15.19
C LEU A 324 11.14 -22.30 14.04
N LYS A 325 12.30 -22.97 14.05
CA LYS A 325 13.28 -22.92 12.95
C LYS A 325 12.73 -23.44 11.62
N ASN A 326 11.79 -24.39 11.66
CA ASN A 326 11.22 -25.01 10.46
C ASN A 326 10.08 -24.19 9.85
N LEU A 327 9.49 -23.25 10.61
CA LEU A 327 8.47 -22.35 10.11
C LEU A 327 9.07 -21.24 9.25
N GLU A 328 8.32 -20.77 8.26
CA GLU A 328 8.68 -19.57 7.49
C GLU A 328 8.66 -18.32 8.36
N THR A 329 9.48 -17.33 8.02
CA THR A 329 9.55 -16.05 8.75
C THR A 329 8.22 -15.33 8.73
N SER A 330 7.51 -15.39 7.61
CA SER A 330 6.18 -14.83 7.45
C SER A 330 5.15 -15.56 8.32
N GLN A 331 5.17 -16.89 8.39
CA GLN A 331 4.32 -17.69 9.28
C GLN A 331 4.56 -17.34 10.75
N LEU A 332 5.82 -17.24 11.19
CA LEU A 332 6.17 -16.80 12.54
C LEU A 332 5.53 -15.44 12.89
N VAL A 333 5.56 -14.50 11.95
CA VAL A 333 4.89 -13.20 12.12
C VAL A 333 3.37 -13.34 12.10
N VAL A 334 2.82 -14.14 11.19
CA VAL A 334 1.36 -14.31 11.04
C VAL A 334 0.74 -14.92 12.29
N ILE A 335 1.41 -15.86 12.96
CA ILE A 335 1.00 -16.35 14.29
C ILE A 335 0.80 -15.17 15.24
N LEU A 336 1.82 -14.32 15.40
CA LEU A 336 1.74 -13.12 16.24
C LEU A 336 0.64 -12.14 15.80
N LYS A 337 0.45 -12.01 14.49
CA LYS A 337 -0.59 -11.16 13.90
C LYS A 337 -2.00 -11.67 14.20
N ILE A 338 -2.24 -12.98 14.11
CA ILE A 338 -3.54 -13.59 14.45
C ILE A 338 -3.89 -13.26 15.90
N TYR A 339 -2.96 -13.51 16.85
CA TYR A 339 -3.14 -13.13 18.25
C TYR A 339 -3.45 -11.63 18.44
N ASN A 340 -2.85 -10.75 17.64
CA ASN A 340 -3.10 -9.32 17.72
C ASN A 340 -4.47 -8.91 17.16
N VAL A 341 -4.90 -9.51 16.06
CA VAL A 341 -6.21 -9.21 15.46
C VAL A 341 -7.35 -9.64 16.38
N ILE A 342 -7.22 -10.78 17.06
CA ILE A 342 -8.25 -11.27 18.00
C ILE A 342 -8.18 -10.62 19.39
N GLY A 343 -7.22 -9.71 19.64
CA GLY A 343 -7.07 -9.02 20.94
C GLY A 343 -6.30 -9.80 22.03
N GLU A 344 -5.79 -10.99 21.71
CA GLU A 344 -5.13 -11.91 22.65
C GLU A 344 -3.59 -11.79 22.64
N PHE A 345 -3.03 -10.81 21.92
CA PHE A 345 -1.57 -10.66 21.78
C PHE A 345 -0.84 -10.54 23.10
N HIS A 346 -1.43 -9.85 24.09
CA HIS A 346 -0.85 -9.69 25.41
C HIS A 346 -1.08 -10.91 26.32
N ASN A 347 -2.09 -11.72 26.02
CA ASN A 347 -2.46 -12.93 26.76
C ASN A 347 -1.60 -14.14 26.37
N LEU A 348 -1.01 -14.12 25.17
CA LEU A 348 0.06 -15.07 24.83
C LEU A 348 1.21 -14.95 25.83
N ASP A 349 1.62 -16.10 26.38
CA ASP A 349 2.72 -16.18 27.35
C ASP A 349 3.95 -15.41 26.86
N LYS A 350 4.55 -14.63 27.77
CA LYS A 350 5.67 -13.74 27.44
C LYS A 350 6.88 -14.48 26.92
N GLN A 351 7.17 -15.69 27.42
CA GLN A 351 8.25 -16.54 26.93
C GLN A 351 7.94 -17.09 25.54
N LYS A 352 6.70 -17.55 25.29
CA LYS A 352 6.26 -18.04 23.98
C LYS A 352 6.36 -16.95 22.90
N ARG A 353 5.83 -15.77 23.19
CA ARG A 353 5.95 -14.59 22.32
C ARG A 353 7.41 -14.22 22.08
N LYS A 354 8.25 -14.27 23.12
CA LYS A 354 9.68 -13.98 23.01
C LYS A 354 10.39 -15.01 22.12
N ALA A 355 10.10 -16.31 22.24
CA ALA A 355 10.71 -17.35 21.42
C ALA A 355 10.49 -17.12 19.91
N ILE A 356 9.25 -16.79 19.51
CA ILE A 356 8.93 -16.45 18.12
C ILE A 356 9.70 -15.20 17.66
N ILE A 357 9.70 -14.15 18.49
CA ILE A 357 10.39 -12.89 18.18
C ILE A 357 11.90 -13.10 18.02
N ASP A 358 12.52 -13.83 18.94
CA ASP A 358 13.96 -14.08 18.94
C ASP A 358 14.35 -14.87 17.67
N GLU A 359 13.52 -15.85 17.25
CA GLU A 359 13.75 -16.58 16.01
C GLU A 359 13.61 -15.68 14.77
N ILE A 360 12.59 -14.81 14.70
CA ILE A 360 12.47 -13.80 13.63
C ILE A 360 13.71 -12.91 13.56
N GLU A 361 14.20 -12.44 14.71
CA GLU A 361 15.37 -11.56 14.80
C GLU A 361 16.64 -12.24 14.28
N THR A 362 16.78 -13.56 14.41
CA THR A 362 17.93 -14.30 13.85
C THR A 362 17.97 -14.32 12.31
N ARG A 363 16.85 -13.98 11.64
CA ARG A 363 16.69 -14.05 10.18
C ARG A 363 16.79 -12.68 9.50
N VAL A 364 16.99 -11.63 10.28
CA VAL A 364 17.29 -10.28 9.79
C VAL A 364 18.81 -10.15 9.60
N THR A 365 19.25 -9.97 8.37
CA THR A 365 20.67 -9.83 8.01
C THR A 365 20.91 -8.50 7.30
N LEU A 366 22.19 -8.15 7.09
CA LEU A 366 22.58 -6.96 6.33
C LEU A 366 22.08 -7.00 4.87
N GLU A 367 21.93 -8.20 4.29
CA GLU A 367 21.44 -8.39 2.91
C GLU A 367 19.91 -8.29 2.81
N GLY A 368 19.21 -8.40 3.94
CA GLY A 368 17.76 -8.33 4.04
C GLY A 368 17.18 -9.39 4.97
N ILE A 369 15.91 -9.70 4.79
CA ILE A 369 15.17 -10.58 5.69
C ILE A 369 14.92 -11.91 4.99
N LYS A 370 15.45 -13.00 5.57
CA LYS A 370 15.35 -14.35 5.00
C LYS A 370 13.99 -14.99 5.26
N GLN A 371 13.50 -15.81 4.32
CA GLN A 371 12.26 -16.60 4.49
C GLN A 371 12.45 -17.74 5.51
N TYR A 372 13.64 -18.34 5.54
CA TYR A 372 14.05 -19.36 6.50
C TYR A 372 15.44 -19.02 7.03
N ARG A 373 15.88 -19.63 8.14
CA ARG A 373 17.21 -19.36 8.73
C ARG A 373 18.35 -19.46 7.71
N ASP A 374 18.34 -20.53 6.91
CA ASP A 374 19.31 -20.79 5.83
C ASP A 374 18.72 -20.53 4.43
N GLY A 375 17.58 -19.86 4.36
CA GLY A 375 16.88 -19.55 3.12
C GLY A 375 17.34 -18.25 2.45
N PHE A 376 16.69 -17.95 1.32
CA PHE A 376 16.91 -16.71 0.57
C PHE A 376 16.17 -15.53 1.21
N VAL A 377 16.61 -14.31 0.90
CA VAL A 377 15.91 -13.08 1.23
C VAL A 377 14.67 -12.93 0.34
N SER A 378 13.50 -12.75 0.94
CA SER A 378 12.22 -12.65 0.24
C SER A 378 11.51 -11.33 0.52
N SER A 379 10.66 -10.91 -0.41
CA SER A 379 9.83 -9.71 -0.24
C SER A 379 8.72 -9.93 0.79
N GLU A 380 8.20 -11.16 0.85
CA GLU A 380 7.19 -11.55 1.83
C GLU A 380 7.72 -11.46 3.27
N ALA A 381 8.88 -12.07 3.57
CA ALA A 381 9.48 -11.95 4.90
C ALA A 381 9.79 -10.49 5.24
N THR A 382 10.25 -9.71 4.24
CA THR A 382 10.50 -8.27 4.42
C THR A 382 9.24 -7.53 4.86
N TYR A 383 8.11 -7.73 4.17
CA TYR A 383 6.83 -7.12 4.50
C TYR A 383 6.36 -7.51 5.91
N TYR A 384 6.34 -8.80 6.21
CA TYR A 384 5.83 -9.27 7.50
C TYR A 384 6.72 -8.84 8.67
N VAL A 385 8.04 -8.86 8.55
CA VAL A 385 8.92 -8.41 9.65
C VAL A 385 8.83 -6.88 9.86
N LEU A 386 8.68 -6.09 8.79
CA LEU A 386 8.36 -4.66 8.91
C LEU A 386 7.05 -4.46 9.68
N PHE A 387 6.00 -5.19 9.32
CA PHE A 387 4.70 -5.11 10.00
C PHE A 387 4.77 -5.55 11.46
N CYS A 388 5.51 -6.63 11.77
CA CYS A 388 5.71 -7.13 13.13
C CYS A 388 6.35 -6.06 14.04
N ASN A 389 7.40 -5.40 13.54
CA ASN A 389 8.05 -4.32 14.28
C ASN A 389 7.16 -3.08 14.40
N TYR A 390 6.31 -2.79 13.42
CA TYR A 390 5.31 -1.73 13.51
C TYR A 390 4.25 -2.03 14.58
N MET A 391 3.72 -3.26 14.59
CA MET A 391 2.76 -3.75 15.57
C MET A 391 3.31 -3.64 17.00
N LYS A 392 4.59 -3.95 17.19
CA LYS A 392 5.26 -3.95 18.50
C LYS A 392 5.88 -2.61 18.91
N ASN A 393 5.77 -1.56 18.10
CA ASN A 393 6.50 -0.29 18.31
C ASN A 393 8.03 -0.46 18.44
N SER A 394 8.62 -1.36 17.66
CA SER A 394 10.05 -1.69 17.70
C SER A 394 10.79 -1.45 16.39
N LEU A 395 10.26 -0.55 15.53
CA LEU A 395 10.86 -0.22 14.23
C LEU A 395 12.30 0.33 14.34
N ASP A 396 12.70 0.90 15.48
CA ASP A 396 14.08 1.32 15.74
C ASP A 396 15.09 0.19 15.54
N LYS A 397 14.70 -1.06 15.79
CA LYS A 397 15.58 -2.23 15.58
C LYS A 397 15.99 -2.41 14.12
N LEU A 398 15.22 -1.85 13.18
CA LEU A 398 15.47 -2.02 11.75
C LEU A 398 16.32 -0.89 11.15
N LYS A 399 16.54 0.23 11.85
CA LYS A 399 17.13 1.48 11.33
C LYS A 399 18.46 1.32 10.59
N ASP A 400 19.24 0.31 10.96
CA ASP A 400 20.59 0.11 10.44
C ASP A 400 20.60 -0.72 9.15
N TYR A 401 19.52 -1.43 8.81
CA TYR A 401 19.42 -2.28 7.62
C TYR A 401 18.91 -1.50 6.40
N ASP A 402 19.51 -1.74 5.22
CA ASP A 402 19.06 -1.18 3.94
C ASP A 402 17.88 -1.97 3.35
N LEU A 403 16.74 -1.92 4.05
CA LEU A 403 15.53 -2.62 3.61
C LEU A 403 14.95 -2.00 2.32
N LEU A 404 15.01 -0.67 2.19
CA LEU A 404 14.44 0.01 1.04
C LEU A 404 15.24 -0.29 -0.24
N GLY A 405 16.58 -0.24 -0.20
CA GLY A 405 17.40 -0.60 -1.36
C GLY A 405 17.13 -2.02 -1.85
N GLY A 406 16.99 -2.98 -0.93
CA GLY A 406 16.60 -4.35 -1.24
C GLY A 406 15.23 -4.45 -1.91
N VAL A 407 14.22 -3.74 -1.40
CA VAL A 407 12.86 -3.71 -1.99
C VAL A 407 12.87 -3.10 -3.39
N VAL A 408 13.51 -1.95 -3.59
CA VAL A 408 13.62 -1.28 -4.90
C VAL A 408 14.30 -2.20 -5.92
N SER A 409 15.43 -2.80 -5.54
CA SER A 409 16.19 -3.72 -6.41
C SER A 409 15.36 -4.93 -6.84
N ARG A 410 14.64 -5.57 -5.91
CA ARG A 410 13.77 -6.72 -6.21
C ARG A 410 12.64 -6.36 -7.16
N ILE A 411 11.99 -5.19 -6.98
CA ILE A 411 10.95 -4.72 -7.89
C ILE A 411 11.49 -4.62 -9.32
N TYR A 412 12.63 -3.94 -9.49
CA TYR A 412 13.23 -3.76 -10.82
C TYR A 412 13.59 -5.08 -11.48
N ARG A 413 14.30 -5.96 -10.76
CA ARG A 413 14.71 -7.28 -11.27
C ARG A 413 13.50 -8.14 -11.64
N ASN A 414 12.50 -8.18 -10.77
CA ASN A 414 11.36 -9.07 -10.96
C ASN A 414 10.43 -8.56 -12.08
N LEU A 415 10.26 -7.24 -12.24
CA LEU A 415 9.49 -6.67 -13.35
C LEU A 415 10.14 -6.90 -14.72
N GLU A 416 11.48 -6.92 -14.77
CA GLU A 416 12.23 -7.17 -16.00
C GLU A 416 11.93 -8.56 -16.55
N ILE A 417 11.92 -9.58 -15.68
CA ILE A 417 11.69 -10.98 -16.06
C ILE A 417 10.21 -11.39 -16.06
N LEU A 418 9.30 -10.55 -15.54
CA LEU A 418 7.88 -10.85 -15.51
C LEU A 418 7.31 -10.93 -16.93
N ASN A 419 6.65 -12.03 -17.23
CA ASN A 419 5.93 -12.22 -18.49
C ASN A 419 4.51 -12.71 -18.18
N PHE A 420 3.51 -12.06 -18.77
CA PHE A 420 2.11 -12.42 -18.58
C PHE A 420 1.70 -13.40 -19.69
N SER A 421 1.43 -14.62 -19.29
CA SER A 421 1.01 -15.71 -20.17
C SER A 421 0.32 -16.81 -19.37
N GLN A 422 -0.12 -17.88 -20.03
CA GLN A 422 -0.65 -19.05 -19.31
C GLN A 422 0.38 -19.67 -18.35
N ASP A 423 1.67 -19.47 -18.60
CA ASP A 423 2.79 -19.93 -17.77
C ASP A 423 3.32 -18.83 -16.82
N THR A 424 2.50 -17.83 -16.48
CA THR A 424 2.93 -16.74 -15.59
C THR A 424 3.44 -17.30 -14.27
N ASN A 425 4.69 -16.97 -13.91
CA ASN A 425 5.29 -17.44 -12.67
C ASN A 425 4.65 -16.73 -11.46
N TYR A 426 3.93 -17.52 -10.68
CA TYR A 426 3.19 -17.04 -9.52
C TYR A 426 4.10 -16.46 -8.40
N ASP A 427 5.22 -17.12 -8.10
CA ASP A 427 6.18 -16.65 -7.09
C ASP A 427 6.76 -15.29 -7.46
N LEU A 428 6.94 -15.03 -8.76
CA LEU A 428 7.43 -13.75 -9.25
C LEU A 428 6.43 -12.62 -9.03
N VAL A 429 5.14 -12.87 -9.32
CA VAL A 429 4.06 -11.91 -9.08
C VAL A 429 3.92 -11.66 -7.58
N SER A 430 3.99 -12.70 -6.77
CA SER A 430 3.95 -12.62 -5.30
C SER A 430 5.10 -11.76 -4.74
N GLU A 431 6.33 -11.94 -5.24
CA GLU A 431 7.47 -11.12 -4.83
C GLU A 431 7.30 -9.62 -5.17
N ILE A 432 6.73 -9.30 -6.34
CA ILE A 432 6.41 -7.92 -6.72
C ILE A 432 5.32 -7.36 -5.81
N PHE A 433 4.26 -8.13 -5.56
CA PHE A 433 3.16 -7.77 -4.67
C PHE A 433 3.67 -7.43 -3.27
N TYR A 434 4.42 -8.32 -2.62
CA TYR A 434 4.95 -8.08 -1.28
C TYR A 434 6.01 -6.97 -1.22
N SER A 435 6.74 -6.74 -2.32
CA SER A 435 7.61 -5.56 -2.43
C SER A 435 6.80 -4.27 -2.43
N CYS A 436 5.68 -4.22 -3.16
CA CYS A 436 4.76 -3.09 -3.14
C CYS A 436 4.17 -2.89 -1.73
N GLU A 437 3.69 -3.96 -1.09
CA GLU A 437 3.18 -3.90 0.29
C GLU A 437 4.25 -3.40 1.29
N SER A 438 5.53 -3.75 1.09
CA SER A 438 6.64 -3.20 1.88
C SER A 438 6.82 -1.71 1.65
N LEU A 439 6.75 -1.24 0.39
CA LEU A 439 6.77 0.20 0.08
C LEU A 439 5.60 0.94 0.76
N LYS A 440 4.41 0.34 0.80
CA LYS A 440 3.27 0.91 1.53
C LYS A 440 3.59 1.11 3.00
N LEU A 441 4.14 0.10 3.69
CA LEU A 441 4.52 0.24 5.09
C LEU A 441 5.56 1.36 5.30
N LEU A 442 6.61 1.38 4.47
CA LEU A 442 7.68 2.37 4.57
C LEU A 442 7.20 3.82 4.38
N ASN A 443 6.17 4.04 3.57
CA ASN A 443 5.64 5.38 3.27
C ASN A 443 4.49 5.83 4.16
N CYS A 444 3.66 4.89 4.64
CA CYS A 444 2.40 5.19 5.33
C CYS A 444 2.49 4.99 6.84
N ILE A 445 3.60 4.48 7.36
CA ILE A 445 3.89 4.48 8.80
C ILE A 445 4.61 5.77 9.15
N GLU A 446 3.88 6.70 9.77
CA GLU A 446 4.35 8.03 10.16
C GLU A 446 5.12 8.00 11.49
N THR A 447 6.20 7.21 11.54
CA THR A 447 7.13 7.24 12.67
C THR A 447 8.45 7.87 12.22
N LYS A 448 9.13 8.53 13.16
CA LYS A 448 10.46 9.10 12.92
C LYS A 448 11.43 8.06 12.35
N GLN A 449 11.33 6.82 12.80
CA GLN A 449 12.11 5.68 12.35
C GLN A 449 11.92 5.39 10.86
N MET A 450 10.68 5.36 10.38
CA MET A 450 10.40 5.10 8.96
C MET A 450 10.83 6.27 8.08
N ILE A 451 10.63 7.50 8.54
CA ILE A 451 11.09 8.71 7.84
C ILE A 451 12.61 8.70 7.73
N ILE A 452 13.32 8.35 8.81
CA ILE A 452 14.79 8.18 8.80
C ILE A 452 15.22 7.09 7.82
N HIS A 453 14.52 5.95 7.79
CA HIS A 453 14.79 4.87 6.86
C HIS A 453 14.69 5.32 5.40
N LEU A 454 13.62 6.02 5.05
CA LEU A 454 13.44 6.60 3.72
C LEU A 454 14.53 7.62 3.42
N ALA A 455 14.77 8.58 4.32
CA ALA A 455 15.74 9.65 4.14
C ALA A 455 17.17 9.11 3.96
N LYS A 456 17.57 8.10 4.74
CA LYS A 456 18.89 7.47 4.65
C LYS A 456 19.18 6.90 3.26
N TYR A 457 18.17 6.33 2.60
CA TYR A 457 18.34 5.77 1.25
C TYR A 457 18.17 6.82 0.14
N LEU A 458 17.21 7.75 0.30
CA LEU A 458 16.71 8.62 -0.76
C LEU A 458 17.21 10.06 -0.74
N PHE A 459 17.68 10.58 0.40
CA PHE A 459 18.05 11.99 0.57
C PHE A 459 19.52 12.18 0.96
N PRO A 460 20.12 13.34 0.67
CA PRO A 460 21.46 13.71 1.16
C PRO A 460 21.57 13.67 2.68
N ASN A 461 22.79 13.43 3.19
CA ASN A 461 23.04 13.29 4.63
C ASN A 461 22.63 14.53 5.43
N GLU A 462 22.75 15.73 4.86
CA GLU A 462 22.35 16.97 5.52
C GLU A 462 20.84 17.04 5.79
N VAL A 463 20.02 16.43 4.91
CA VAL A 463 18.57 16.29 5.13
C VAL A 463 18.32 15.28 6.25
N LEU A 464 19.02 14.14 6.22
CA LEU A 464 18.93 13.11 7.25
C LEU A 464 19.32 13.64 8.65
N GLU A 465 20.39 14.42 8.74
CA GLU A 465 20.87 15.05 9.98
C GLU A 465 19.83 16.02 10.54
N LYS A 466 19.23 16.85 9.67
CA LYS A 466 18.15 17.77 10.06
C LYS A 466 16.93 17.04 10.60
N ILE A 467 16.51 15.94 9.96
CA ILE A 467 15.37 15.14 10.44
C ILE A 467 15.70 14.41 11.73
N SER A 468 16.92 13.88 11.84
CA SER A 468 17.36 13.11 13.01
C SER A 468 17.44 13.97 14.28
N SER A 469 17.76 15.26 14.15
CA SER A 469 17.86 16.19 15.28
C SER A 469 16.51 16.66 15.84
N ILE A 470 15.40 16.46 15.11
CA ILE A 470 14.06 16.83 15.57
C ILE A 470 13.63 15.85 16.67
N GLU A 471 13.43 16.33 17.90
CA GLU A 471 13.05 15.48 19.05
C GLU A 471 11.74 14.73 18.81
N ASN A 472 10.69 15.46 18.41
CA ASN A 472 9.38 14.89 18.09
C ASN A 472 8.93 15.41 16.73
N ILE A 473 8.62 14.50 15.81
CA ILE A 473 7.83 14.81 14.61
C ILE A 473 6.40 15.01 15.08
N THR A 474 6.15 16.13 15.75
CA THR A 474 4.80 16.59 16.03
C THR A 474 4.33 17.27 14.75
N ALA A 475 3.23 16.79 14.18
CA ALA A 475 2.54 17.48 13.11
C ALA A 475 2.00 18.80 13.68
N THR A 476 2.83 19.84 13.71
CA THR A 476 2.42 21.18 14.13
C THR A 476 1.38 21.76 13.18
N THR A 477 1.29 21.22 11.96
CA THR A 477 0.28 21.50 10.96
C THR A 477 -0.31 20.20 10.41
N PRO A 478 -1.65 20.10 10.26
CA PRO A 478 -2.24 18.99 9.53
C PRO A 478 -1.76 19.06 8.08
N ALA A 479 -1.18 17.96 7.62
CA ALA A 479 -0.62 17.89 6.29
C ALA A 479 -1.67 18.13 5.21
N LYS A 480 -1.23 18.73 4.10
CA LYS A 480 -2.12 19.27 3.07
C LYS A 480 -2.51 18.24 2.00
N PHE A 481 -1.72 17.19 1.82
CA PHE A 481 -1.99 16.08 0.89
C PHE A 481 -2.71 14.91 1.59
N ARG A 482 -3.02 13.84 0.86
CA ARG A 482 -3.71 12.68 1.45
C ARG A 482 -2.75 11.88 2.32
N HIS A 483 -3.19 11.58 3.54
CA HIS A 483 -2.43 10.77 4.49
C HIS A 483 -3.01 9.37 4.61
N LEU A 484 -2.41 8.43 3.89
CA LEU A 484 -2.73 7.02 4.09
C LEU A 484 -2.03 6.53 5.34
N LYS A 485 -2.78 5.87 6.21
CA LYS A 485 -2.27 5.21 7.40
C LYS A 485 -2.47 3.71 7.27
N VAL A 486 -1.60 2.96 7.93
CA VAL A 486 -1.74 1.50 8.04
C VAL A 486 -2.28 1.20 9.43
N ASN A 487 -3.41 0.52 9.52
CA ASN A 487 -3.95 0.06 10.79
C ASN A 487 -2.93 -0.89 11.45
N ARG A 488 -2.50 -0.56 12.67
CA ARG A 488 -1.50 -1.34 13.40
C ARG A 488 -1.98 -2.75 13.79
N ILE A 489 -3.30 -2.95 13.88
CA ILE A 489 -3.92 -4.23 14.21
C ILE A 489 -4.10 -5.07 12.94
N THR A 490 -4.84 -4.55 11.95
CA THR A 490 -5.28 -5.34 10.78
C THR A 490 -4.28 -5.29 9.62
N GLY A 491 -3.47 -4.23 9.54
CA GLY A 491 -2.62 -3.91 8.38
C GLY A 491 -3.36 -3.28 7.21
N GLU A 492 -4.65 -2.96 7.36
CA GLU A 492 -5.45 -2.32 6.32
C GLU A 492 -5.12 -0.83 6.18
N THR A 493 -5.29 -0.30 4.98
CA THR A 493 -5.06 1.12 4.69
C THR A 493 -6.28 1.95 5.06
N ILE A 494 -6.06 3.04 5.80
CA ILE A 494 -7.08 3.98 6.27
C ILE A 494 -6.75 5.37 5.69
N TYR A 495 -7.79 6.08 5.21
CA TYR A 495 -7.70 7.46 4.70
C TYR A 495 -8.04 8.48 5.78
#